data_AF-A0AAV4JF54-F1
#
_entry.id   AF-A0AAV4JF54-F1
#
_cell.length_a   1.000
_cell.length_b   1.000
_cell.length_c   1.000
_cell.angle_alpha   90.00
_cell.angle_beta   90.00
_cell.angle_gamma   90.00
#
_symmetry.space_group_name_H-M   'P 1'
#
loop_
_entity.id
_entity.type
_entity.pdbx_description
1 polymer ?
#
loop_
_entity_poly.entity_id
_entity_poly.type
_entity_poly.pdbx_seq_one_letter_code
_entity_poly.pdbx_strand_id
1 'polypeptide(L)' 'MPFCREKFVLFQPISGVLQNVEECNGLTADWVSRHIYWTDAGKRTLEIANFDGSGRRVLVGSKLVNPRGVVVDPVYG' A
#
# COMPACT_ATOMS: atom_id res chain seq x y z
N MET A 1 6.21 -20.69 16.04
CA MET A 1 6.64 -21.34 14.78
C MET A 1 5.52 -22.27 14.32
N PRO A 2 5.09 -22.25 13.04
CA PRO A 2 4.22 -21.24 12.44
C PRO A 2 2.86 -21.83 12.01
N PHE A 3 1.77 -21.10 12.31
CA PHE A 3 0.42 -21.36 11.79
C PHE A 3 0.05 -20.26 10.79
N CYS A 4 -0.03 -20.60 9.52
CA CYS A 4 -1.07 -20.13 8.57
C CYS A 4 -0.80 -20.73 7.19
N ARG A 5 -1.36 -21.93 6.95
CA ARG A 5 -1.88 -22.28 5.64
C ARG A 5 -3.17 -21.48 5.46
N GLU A 6 -3.34 -20.83 4.31
CA GLU A 6 -4.40 -21.16 3.36
C GLU A 6 -4.46 -20.14 2.20
N LYS A 7 -4.91 -20.66 1.08
CA LYS A 7 -4.87 -20.13 -0.27
C LYS A 7 -5.49 -18.73 -0.39
N PHE A 8 -4.76 -17.80 -1.01
CA PHE A 8 -5.35 -16.73 -1.83
C PHE A 8 -4.43 -16.40 -3.02
N VAL A 9 -4.06 -17.43 -3.79
CA VAL A 9 -3.40 -17.27 -5.10
C VAL A 9 -4.49 -17.35 -6.18
N LEU A 10 -5.44 -16.40 -6.19
CA LEU A 10 -6.46 -16.26 -7.26
C LEU A 10 -6.89 -14.80 -7.53
N PHE A 11 -6.07 -13.81 -7.20
CA PHE A 11 -6.26 -12.42 -7.65
C PHE A 11 -4.94 -11.88 -8.25
N GLN A 12 -4.62 -12.33 -9.47
CA GLN A 12 -3.58 -11.72 -10.31
C GLN A 12 -4.22 -10.48 -10.96
N PRO A 13 -4.09 -9.28 -10.33
CA PRO A 13 -3.00 -8.33 -10.64
C PRO A 13 -2.35 -7.66 -9.41
N ILE A 14 -2.89 -7.85 -8.20
CA ILE A 14 -2.48 -7.09 -7.00
C ILE A 14 -1.17 -7.61 -6.37
N SER A 15 -0.66 -8.75 -6.85
CA SER A 15 0.57 -9.37 -6.32
C SER A 15 1.80 -8.48 -6.46
N GLY A 16 1.81 -7.53 -7.40
CA GLY A 16 2.88 -6.54 -7.54
C GLY A 16 2.86 -5.44 -6.47
N VAL A 17 1.68 -5.10 -5.94
CA VAL A 17 1.51 -4.05 -4.91
C VAL A 17 2.06 -4.51 -3.56
N LEU A 18 1.84 -5.78 -3.22
CA LEU A 18 2.23 -6.34 -1.92
C LEU A 18 3.64 -6.95 -1.90
N GLN A 19 4.34 -6.96 -3.04
CA GLN A 19 5.71 -7.48 -3.08
C GLN A 19 6.62 -6.50 -2.34
N ASN A 20 7.36 -6.96 -1.32
CA ASN A 20 8.28 -6.11 -0.56
C ASN A 20 7.56 -5.02 0.25
N VAL A 21 6.57 -5.42 1.05
CA VAL A 21 5.95 -4.61 2.12
C VAL A 21 6.27 -5.30 3.44
N GLU A 22 6.85 -4.58 4.40
CA GLU A 22 7.29 -5.14 5.67
C GLU A 22 6.18 -5.06 6.72
N GLU A 23 5.70 -3.85 7.00
CA GLU A 23 4.62 -3.62 7.98
C GLU A 23 3.58 -2.65 7.41
N CYS A 24 2.58 -3.19 6.71
CA CYS A 24 1.45 -2.41 6.22
C CYS A 24 0.51 -2.04 7.38
N ASN A 25 0.59 -0.81 7.86
CA ASN A 25 -0.30 -0.32 8.93
C ASN A 25 -1.55 0.39 8.39
N GLY A 26 -1.53 0.84 7.14
CA GLY A 26 -2.62 1.62 6.55
C GLY A 26 -2.64 1.50 5.04
N LEU A 27 -3.85 1.34 4.50
CA LEU A 27 -4.13 1.24 3.07
C LEU A 27 -5.35 2.11 2.75
N THR A 28 -5.27 2.87 1.66
CA THR A 28 -6.40 3.64 1.14
C THR A 28 -6.41 3.60 -0.37
N ALA A 29 -7.59 3.70 -0.97
CA ALA A 29 -7.80 3.58 -2.40
C ALA A 29 -8.57 4.79 -2.92
N ASP A 30 -7.99 5.47 -3.89
CA ASP A 30 -8.61 6.53 -4.65
C ASP A 30 -9.33 5.92 -5.86
N TRP A 31 -10.65 5.82 -5.78
CA TRP A 31 -11.49 5.27 -6.85
C TRP A 31 -11.64 6.21 -8.05
N VAL A 32 -11.42 7.51 -7.87
CA VAL A 32 -11.53 8.53 -8.92
C VAL A 32 -10.29 8.47 -9.80
N SER A 33 -9.11 8.55 -9.18
CA SER A 33 -7.84 8.56 -9.90
C SER A 33 -7.30 7.16 -10.21
N ARG A 34 -7.94 6.09 -9.71
CA ARG A 34 -7.46 4.69 -9.84
C ARG A 34 -6.05 4.50 -9.25
N HIS A 35 -5.81 5.01 -8.06
CA HIS A 35 -4.57 4.81 -7.32
C HIS A 35 -4.81 4.21 -5.93
N ILE A 36 -3.83 3.46 -5.44
CA ILE A 36 -3.81 2.86 -4.11
C ILE A 36 -2.61 3.44 -3.37
N TYR A 37 -2.82 3.86 -2.13
CA TYR A 37 -1.80 4.40 -1.26
C TYR A 37 -1.68 3.52 -0.02
N TRP A 38 -0.46 3.25 0.42
CA TRP A 38 -0.24 2.52 1.65
C TRP A 38 0.95 3.07 2.42
N THR A 39 0.90 2.89 3.73
CA THR A 39 2.00 3.22 4.63
C THR A 39 2.68 1.95 5.10
N ASP A 40 3.99 1.89 4.91
CA ASP A 40 4.85 0.84 5.46
C ASP A 40 5.61 1.40 6.66
N ALA A 41 5.38 0.83 7.85
CA ALA A 41 6.04 1.25 9.08
C ALA A 41 7.45 0.67 9.25
N GLY A 42 7.72 -0.49 8.67
CA GLY A 42 9.06 -1.08 8.62
C GLY A 42 9.98 -0.22 7.77
N LYS A 43 9.50 0.18 6.59
CA LYS A 43 10.23 1.07 5.67
C LYS A 43 10.11 2.55 5.99
N ARG A 44 9.12 2.92 6.80
CA ARG A 44 8.78 4.32 7.12
C ARG A 44 8.46 5.12 5.86
N THR A 45 7.78 4.48 4.90
CA THR A 45 7.44 5.06 3.61
C THR A 45 5.91 5.17 3.43
N LEU A 46 5.50 6.21 2.71
CA LEU A 46 4.19 6.30 2.07
C LEU A 46 4.40 6.04 0.58
N GLU A 47 3.74 5.02 0.07
CA GLU A 47 3.86 4.58 -1.30
C GLU A 47 2.51 4.66 -2.00
N ILE A 48 2.57 4.77 -3.32
CA ILE A 48 1.40 4.76 -4.19
C ILE A 48 1.67 3.84 -5.37
N ALA A 49 0.65 3.13 -5.84
CA ALA A 49 0.64 2.40 -7.09
C ALA A 49 -0.73 2.55 -7.76
N ASN A 50 -0.79 2.20 -9.04
CA ASN A 50 -2.03 2.03 -9.76
C ASN A 50 -2.78 0.77 -9.26
N PHE A 51 -4.08 0.67 -9.52
CA PHE A 51 -4.89 -0.51 -9.15
C PHE A 51 -4.42 -1.83 -9.81
N ASP A 52 -3.73 -1.73 -10.94
CA ASP A 52 -3.10 -2.87 -11.64
C ASP A 52 -1.73 -3.25 -11.03
N GLY A 53 -1.26 -2.52 -10.03
CA GLY A 53 0.05 -2.67 -9.39
C GLY A 53 1.22 -2.05 -10.15
N SER A 54 0.96 -1.37 -11.28
CA SER A 54 1.98 -0.62 -12.01
C SER A 54 2.22 0.75 -11.38
N GLY A 55 3.29 1.44 -11.82
CA GLY A 55 3.52 2.84 -11.43
C GLY A 55 3.83 3.05 -9.94
N ARG A 56 4.33 2.01 -9.24
CA ARG A 56 4.72 2.09 -7.84
C ARG A 56 5.77 3.18 -7.64
N ARG A 57 5.48 4.14 -6.75
CA ARG A 57 6.40 5.22 -6.38
C ARG A 57 6.31 5.54 -4.89
N VAL A 58 7.44 5.92 -4.30
CA VAL A 58 7.50 6.42 -2.93
C VAL A 58 7.15 7.90 -2.94
N LEU A 59 6.07 8.28 -2.27
CA LEU A 59 5.65 9.68 -2.12
C LEU A 59 6.39 10.36 -0.98
N VAL A 60 6.55 9.66 0.14
CA VAL A 60 7.22 10.19 1.33
C VAL A 60 8.11 9.10 1.90
N GLY A 61 9.42 9.35 2.02
CA GLY A 61 10.37 8.33 2.50
C GLY A 61 11.33 8.79 3.59
N SER A 62 11.30 10.05 4.01
CA SER A 62 12.37 10.61 4.86
C SER A 62 11.90 11.25 6.18
N LYS A 63 10.61 11.18 6.54
CA LYS A 63 10.08 11.85 7.75
C LYS A 63 8.91 11.15 8.47
N LEU A 64 8.57 9.92 8.11
CA LEU A 64 7.46 9.20 8.78
C LEU A 64 7.99 8.42 9.98
N VAL A 65 7.76 8.93 11.19
CA VAL A 65 8.01 8.18 12.41
C VAL A 65 6.72 7.42 12.75
N ASN A 66 6.71 6.13 12.43
CA ASN A 66 5.62 5.20 12.74
C ASN A 66 4.24 5.60 12.16
N PRO A 67 4.08 5.60 10.83
CA PRO A 67 2.79 5.86 10.20
C PRO A 67 1.79 4.76 10.60
N ARG A 68 0.61 5.17 11.12
CA ARG A 68 -0.46 4.25 11.58
C ARG A 68 -1.66 4.20 10.65
N GLY A 69 -1.82 5.17 9.76
CA GLY A 69 -2.97 5.25 8.85
C GLY A 69 -2.79 6.37 7.84
N VAL A 70 -3.40 6.17 6.67
CA VAL A 70 -3.45 7.15 5.59
C VAL A 70 -4.89 7.25 5.10
N VAL A 71 -5.35 8.47 4.85
CA VAL A 71 -6.66 8.77 4.25
C VAL A 71 -6.42 9.73 3.09
N VAL A 72 -7.11 9.50 1.99
CA VAL A 72 -7.09 10.36 0.80
C VAL A 72 -8.49 10.94 0.63
N ASP A 73 -8.60 12.25 0.38
CA ASP A 73 -9.83 12.90 -0.07
C ASP A 73 -9.72 13.17 -1.58
N PRO A 74 -10.25 12.26 -2.42
CA PRO A 74 -10.15 12.41 -3.86
C PRO A 74 -11.08 13.49 -4.44
N VAL A 75 -12.02 14.03 -3.65
CA VAL A 75 -13.02 15.00 -4.13
C VAL A 75 -12.53 16.43 -3.92
N TYR A 76 -11.82 16.69 -2.82
CA TYR A 76 -11.40 18.05 -2.46
C TYR A 76 -9.88 18.26 -2.38
N GLY A 77 -9.07 17.20 -2.40
CA GLY A 77 -7.60 17.29 -2.42
C GLY A 77 -6.99 17.62 -1.06
#